data_AF-A0A2K2V955-F1
#
_entry.id   AF-A0A2K2V955-F1
#
_cell.length_a   1.000
_cell.length_b   1.000
_cell.length_c   1.000
_cell.angle_alpha   90.00
_cell.angle_beta   90.00
_cell.angle_gamma   90.00
#
_symmetry.space_group_name_H-M   'P 1'
#
loop_
_entity.id
_entity.type
_entity.pdbx_description
1 polymer ?
#
loop_
_entity_poly.entity_id
_entity_poly.type
_entity_poly.pdbx_seq_one_letter_code
_entity_poly.pdbx_strand_id
1 'polypeptide(L)'
;IFLLQQYLIRNKFGALYQFMLGKNNIILKLSDGSSINVSRELFRKIIKNINKITNIEFKQGNLWINCGQLPISMLNALPELLSGMMCLCEKDWSYSNGVWVNKNMELRFARIVTPSWCEAFHENVYESDVKGREVVDVGAGLGDLTVYFAYREASKVIAIEPIPTYVELIKEN
;
A
#
# COMPACT_ATOMS: atom_id res chain seq x y z
N ILE A 1 -22.57 -3.28 -12.39
CA ILE A 1 -21.34 -3.33 -11.56
C ILE A 1 -20.45 -4.52 -11.95
N PHE A 2 -20.95 -5.77 -11.98
CA PHE A 2 -20.16 -6.96 -12.38
C PHE A 2 -19.64 -6.99 -13.84
N LEU A 3 -20.22 -6.18 -14.75
CA LEU A 3 -19.81 -6.08 -16.16
C LEU A 3 -18.60 -5.16 -16.39
N LEU A 4 -18.33 -4.18 -15.52
CA LEU A 4 -17.20 -3.25 -15.65
C LEU A 4 -15.86 -3.89 -15.25
N GLN A 5 -15.88 -4.81 -14.28
CA GLN A 5 -14.67 -5.52 -13.81
C GLN A 5 -14.16 -6.58 -14.78
N GLN A 6 -14.94 -6.94 -15.81
CA GLN A 6 -14.56 -7.98 -16.77
C GLN A 6 -13.38 -7.58 -17.67
N TYR A 7 -13.03 -6.29 -17.70
CA TYR A 7 -12.03 -5.74 -18.62
C TYR A 7 -10.66 -5.46 -17.98
N LEU A 8 -10.56 -5.41 -16.65
CA LEU A 8 -9.32 -5.09 -15.94
C LEU A 8 -8.22 -6.14 -16.16
N ILE A 9 -8.60 -7.42 -16.17
CA ILE A 9 -7.71 -8.55 -16.46
C ILE A 9 -8.27 -9.30 -17.67
N ARG A 10 -7.72 -9.01 -18.84
CA ARG A 10 -8.16 -9.55 -20.13
C ARG A 10 -8.08 -11.07 -20.19
N ASN A 11 -7.10 -11.68 -19.52
CA ASN A 11 -6.90 -13.13 -19.51
C ASN A 11 -7.39 -13.81 -18.22
N LYS A 12 -8.41 -13.29 -17.53
CA LYS A 12 -8.87 -13.78 -16.21
C LYS A 12 -9.03 -15.30 -16.09
N PHE A 13 -9.63 -15.97 -17.08
CA PHE A 13 -9.79 -17.43 -17.06
C PHE A 13 -8.46 -18.16 -17.24
N GLY A 14 -7.58 -17.67 -18.12
CA GLY A 14 -6.23 -18.21 -18.28
C GLY A 14 -5.33 -17.96 -17.06
N ALA A 15 -5.51 -16.83 -16.38
CA ALA A 15 -4.82 -16.54 -15.12
C ALA A 15 -5.31 -17.47 -13.99
N LEU A 16 -6.63 -17.66 -13.87
CA LEU A 16 -7.21 -18.61 -12.92
C LEU A 16 -6.78 -20.05 -13.20
N TYR A 17 -6.70 -20.46 -14.48
CA TYR A 17 -6.19 -21.76 -14.87
C TYR A 17 -4.73 -21.96 -14.45
N GLN A 18 -3.86 -20.97 -14.68
CA GLN A 18 -2.47 -21.00 -14.18
C GLN A 18 -2.43 -21.15 -12.64
N PHE A 19 -3.31 -20.46 -11.92
CA PHE A 19 -3.44 -20.60 -10.47
C PHE A 19 -3.88 -22.01 -10.06
N MET A 20 -4.88 -22.59 -10.72
CA MET A 20 -5.35 -23.95 -10.42
C MET A 20 -4.28 -25.02 -10.69
N LEU A 21 -3.42 -24.80 -11.70
CA LEU A 21 -2.26 -25.66 -11.98
C LEU A 21 -1.11 -25.54 -10.98
N GLY A 22 -1.24 -24.73 -9.92
CA GLY A 22 -0.21 -24.61 -8.91
C GLY A 22 1.02 -23.80 -9.35
N LYS A 23 0.94 -23.00 -10.41
CA LYS A 23 2.07 -22.15 -10.82
C LYS A 23 2.42 -21.14 -9.73
N ASN A 24 3.73 -20.96 -9.49
CA ASN A 24 4.26 -19.95 -8.58
C ASN A 24 4.13 -18.52 -9.11
N ASN A 25 4.09 -18.40 -10.44
CA ASN A 25 4.05 -17.15 -11.19
C ASN A 25 2.88 -17.20 -12.18
N ILE A 26 2.09 -16.13 -12.22
CA ILE A 26 0.87 -16.03 -13.01
C ILE A 26 1.00 -14.83 -13.93
N ILE A 27 0.82 -15.07 -15.23
CA ILE A 27 0.82 -14.01 -16.22
C ILE A 27 -0.56 -13.36 -16.23
N LEU A 28 -0.62 -12.06 -15.97
CA LEU A 28 -1.82 -11.23 -16.13
C LEU A 28 -1.67 -10.33 -17.34
N LYS A 29 -2.70 -10.30 -18.19
CA LYS A 29 -2.84 -9.34 -19.28
C LYS A 29 -3.83 -8.27 -18.82
N LEU A 30 -3.38 -7.04 -18.67
CA LEU A 30 -4.19 -5.96 -18.12
C LEU A 30 -5.02 -5.26 -19.20
N SER A 31 -5.97 -4.43 -18.77
CA SER A 31 -6.84 -3.60 -19.63
C SER A 31 -6.05 -2.66 -20.52
N ASP A 32 -4.92 -2.12 -20.06
CA ASP A 32 -4.01 -1.26 -20.83
C ASP A 32 -3.20 -1.99 -21.91
N GLY A 33 -3.37 -3.32 -22.03
CA GLY A 33 -2.67 -4.17 -22.99
C GLY A 33 -1.31 -4.70 -22.50
N SER A 34 -0.83 -4.22 -21.36
CA SER A 34 0.40 -4.72 -20.74
C SER A 34 0.24 -6.17 -20.29
N SER A 35 1.38 -6.85 -20.15
CA SER A 35 1.45 -8.18 -19.55
C SER A 35 2.43 -8.16 -18.39
N ILE A 36 1.98 -8.57 -17.23
CA ILE A 36 2.77 -8.60 -16.00
C ILE A 36 2.88 -10.02 -15.46
N ASN A 37 3.98 -10.29 -14.78
CA ASN A 37 4.18 -11.52 -14.03
C ASN A 37 3.96 -11.22 -12.54
N VAL A 38 2.97 -11.88 -11.94
CA VAL A 38 2.66 -11.75 -10.51
C VAL A 38 2.94 -13.05 -9.78
N SER A 39 3.42 -12.94 -8.54
CA SER A 39 3.53 -14.08 -7.64
C SER A 39 2.14 -14.66 -7.35
N ARG A 40 2.09 -15.95 -7.03
CA ARG A 40 0.84 -16.63 -6.69
C ARG A 40 0.09 -15.93 -5.55
N GLU A 41 0.80 -15.47 -4.53
CA GLU A 41 0.20 -14.76 -3.40
C GLU A 41 -0.29 -13.36 -3.78
N LEU A 42 0.46 -12.62 -4.61
CA LEU A 42 -0.01 -11.34 -5.12
C LEU A 42 -1.29 -11.52 -5.95
N PHE A 43 -1.34 -12.54 -6.82
CA PHE A 43 -2.56 -12.88 -7.55
C PHE A 43 -3.73 -13.17 -6.62
N ARG A 44 -3.51 -13.94 -5.55
CA ARG A 44 -4.55 -14.24 -4.54
C ARG A 44 -5.10 -12.96 -3.92
N LYS A 45 -4.23 -12.01 -3.58
CA LYS A 45 -4.61 -10.69 -3.03
C LYS A 45 -5.37 -9.84 -4.03
N ILE A 46 -4.96 -9.82 -5.30
CA ILE A 46 -5.67 -9.13 -6.39
C ILE A 46 -7.08 -9.70 -6.55
N ILE A 47 -7.22 -11.03 -6.64
CA ILE A 47 -8.53 -11.67 -6.82
C ILE A 47 -9.43 -11.45 -5.59
N LYS A 48 -8.89 -11.55 -4.38
CA LYS A 48 -9.64 -11.27 -3.13
C LYS A 48 -10.23 -9.84 -3.13
N ASN A 49 -9.51 -8.88 -3.70
CA ASN A 49 -9.90 -7.48 -3.72
C ASN A 49 -10.49 -7.02 -5.07
N ILE A 50 -10.73 -7.93 -6.03
CA ILE A 50 -11.09 -7.55 -7.40
C ILE A 50 -12.35 -6.67 -7.47
N ASN A 51 -13.28 -6.87 -6.53
CA ASN A 51 -14.52 -6.11 -6.45
C ASN A 51 -14.31 -4.64 -6.06
N LYS A 52 -13.18 -4.33 -5.42
CA LYS A 52 -12.78 -2.99 -4.96
C LYS A 52 -11.82 -2.30 -5.95
N ILE A 53 -11.30 -3.02 -6.94
CA ILE A 53 -10.41 -2.47 -7.95
C ILE A 53 -11.27 -1.87 -9.07
N THR A 54 -11.10 -0.57 -9.29
CA THR A 54 -11.77 0.19 -10.35
C THR A 54 -10.83 0.49 -11.51
N ASN A 55 -9.52 0.59 -11.25
CA ASN A 55 -8.50 0.77 -12.27
C ASN A 55 -7.24 -0.08 -11.95
N ILE A 56 -6.62 -0.64 -13.00
CA ILE A 56 -5.32 -1.31 -12.91
C ILE A 56 -4.49 -1.04 -14.17
N GLU A 57 -3.27 -0.57 -13.99
CA GLU A 57 -2.37 -0.22 -15.08
C GLU A 57 -0.92 -0.57 -14.72
N PHE A 58 -0.10 -0.89 -15.71
CA PHE A 58 1.32 -1.14 -15.52
C PHE A 58 2.16 -0.13 -16.29
N LYS A 59 2.90 0.69 -15.57
CA LYS A 59 3.70 1.78 -16.13
C LYS A 59 5.06 1.85 -15.45
N GLN A 60 6.12 1.80 -16.25
CA GLN A 60 7.51 2.00 -15.81
C GLN A 60 7.92 1.09 -14.61
N GLY A 61 7.49 -0.18 -14.62
CA GLY A 61 7.82 -1.13 -13.55
C GLY A 61 6.91 -1.05 -12.32
N ASN A 62 5.95 -0.13 -12.29
CA ASN A 62 4.99 0.02 -11.19
C ASN A 62 3.61 -0.47 -11.61
N LEU A 63 2.93 -1.13 -10.67
CA LEU A 63 1.53 -1.47 -10.78
C LEU A 63 0.71 -0.38 -10.12
N TRP A 64 -0.08 0.32 -10.93
CA TRP A 64 -1.04 1.31 -10.49
C TRP A 64 -2.36 0.60 -10.23
N ILE A 65 -2.91 0.78 -9.04
CA ILE A 65 -4.23 0.26 -8.66
C ILE A 65 -5.00 1.40 -8.00
N ASN A 66 -6.17 1.71 -8.55
CA ASN A 66 -7.02 2.80 -8.09
C ASN A 66 -6.26 4.13 -7.98
N CYS A 67 -5.97 4.57 -6.75
CA CYS A 67 -5.35 5.86 -6.42
C CYS A 67 -3.83 5.78 -6.20
N GLY A 68 -3.26 4.58 -6.18
CA GLY A 68 -1.91 4.29 -5.70
C GLY A 68 -1.05 3.53 -6.68
N GLN A 69 0.25 3.52 -6.44
CA GLN A 69 1.17 2.63 -7.15
C GLN A 69 2.28 2.08 -6.25
N LEU A 70 2.75 0.89 -6.60
CA LEU A 70 3.94 0.30 -6.02
C LEU A 70 4.75 -0.46 -7.09
N PRO A 71 6.09 -0.59 -6.91
CA PRO A 71 6.91 -1.42 -7.79
C PRO A 71 6.39 -2.86 -7.80
N ILE A 72 6.26 -3.45 -9.00
CA ILE A 72 5.72 -4.82 -9.12
C ILE A 72 6.62 -5.85 -8.43
N SER A 73 7.94 -5.63 -8.44
CA SER A 73 8.92 -6.46 -7.73
C SER A 73 8.65 -6.46 -6.23
N MET A 74 8.33 -5.29 -5.66
CA MET A 74 8.03 -5.13 -4.25
C MET A 74 6.72 -5.81 -3.89
N LEU A 75 5.66 -5.64 -4.70
CA LEU A 75 4.38 -6.32 -4.50
C LEU A 75 4.50 -7.85 -4.61
N ASN A 76 5.37 -8.34 -5.49
CA ASN A 76 5.62 -9.78 -5.62
C ASN A 76 6.33 -10.35 -4.38
N ALA A 77 7.28 -9.60 -3.82
CA ALA A 77 8.02 -9.98 -2.62
C ALA A 77 7.19 -9.82 -1.33
N LEU A 78 6.37 -8.77 -1.25
CA LEU A 78 5.56 -8.39 -0.10
C LEU A 78 4.10 -8.10 -0.53
N PRO A 79 3.29 -9.14 -0.81
CA PRO A 79 1.92 -8.97 -1.28
C PRO A 79 0.97 -8.22 -0.33
N GLU A 80 1.31 -8.16 0.96
CA GLU A 80 0.51 -7.43 1.97
C GLU A 80 0.50 -5.91 1.76
N LEU A 81 1.50 -5.37 1.05
CA LEU A 81 1.51 -3.94 0.70
C LEU A 81 0.31 -3.55 -0.19
N LEU A 82 -0.22 -4.50 -0.97
CA LEU A 82 -1.45 -4.28 -1.74
C LEU A 82 -2.62 -3.98 -0.81
N SER A 83 -2.74 -4.68 0.32
CA SER A 83 -3.82 -4.45 1.28
C SER A 83 -3.71 -3.07 1.94
N GLY A 84 -2.51 -2.65 2.34
CA GLY A 84 -2.27 -1.30 2.87
C GLY A 84 -2.64 -0.23 1.85
N MET A 85 -2.11 -0.34 0.63
CA MET A 85 -2.41 0.58 -0.48
C MET A 85 -3.92 0.66 -0.77
N MET A 86 -4.62 -0.47 -0.82
CA MET A 86 -6.06 -0.51 -1.05
C MET A 86 -6.85 0.19 0.05
N CYS A 87 -6.48 0.00 1.33
CA CYS A 87 -7.13 0.72 2.41
C CYS A 87 -6.94 2.23 2.26
N LEU A 88 -5.71 2.70 2.00
CA LEU A 88 -5.46 4.13 1.83
C LEU A 88 -6.32 4.72 0.71
N CYS A 89 -6.47 4.01 -0.41
CA CYS A 89 -7.38 4.44 -1.50
C CYS A 89 -8.86 4.51 -1.11
N GLU A 90 -9.30 3.79 -0.08
CA GLU A 90 -10.66 3.87 0.47
C GLU A 90 -10.82 5.02 1.48
N LYS A 91 -9.73 5.70 1.87
CA LYS A 91 -9.64 6.64 2.99
C LYS A 91 -9.11 8.02 2.58
N ASP A 92 -9.48 8.48 1.39
CA ASP A 92 -9.13 9.79 0.81
C ASP A 92 -7.62 10.04 0.60
N TRP A 93 -6.81 8.99 0.63
CA TRP A 93 -5.42 9.10 0.21
C TRP A 93 -5.31 9.08 -1.31
N SER A 94 -4.28 9.74 -1.82
CA SER A 94 -3.88 9.65 -3.22
C SER A 94 -2.37 9.63 -3.35
N TYR A 95 -1.86 8.92 -4.34
CA TYR A 95 -0.44 8.93 -4.66
C TYR A 95 -0.18 9.90 -5.81
N SER A 96 0.71 10.86 -5.59
CA SER A 96 1.14 11.80 -6.64
C SER A 96 2.58 12.23 -6.41
N ASN A 97 3.34 12.39 -7.50
CA ASN A 97 4.72 12.92 -7.47
C ASN A 97 5.66 12.25 -6.45
N GLY A 98 5.54 10.93 -6.25
CA GLY A 98 6.44 10.20 -5.35
C GLY A 98 5.93 10.05 -3.91
N VAL A 99 4.81 10.68 -3.56
CA VAL A 99 4.30 10.75 -2.18
C VAL A 99 2.82 10.40 -2.10
N TRP A 100 2.44 9.85 -0.96
CA TRP A 100 1.06 9.69 -0.53
C TRP A 100 0.59 10.97 0.15
N VAL A 101 -0.62 11.42 -0.16
CA VAL A 101 -1.19 12.66 0.36
C VAL A 101 -2.61 12.43 0.83
N ASN A 102 -2.92 12.90 2.05
CA ASN A 102 -4.29 13.05 2.54
C ASN A 102 -4.54 14.53 2.85
N LYS A 103 -5.33 15.19 2.01
CA LYS A 103 -5.60 16.64 2.14
C LYS A 103 -6.46 16.97 3.35
N ASN A 104 -7.36 16.05 3.74
CA ASN A 104 -8.26 16.26 4.87
C ASN A 104 -7.51 16.21 6.21
N MET A 105 -6.44 15.41 6.26
CA MET A 105 -5.58 15.27 7.45
C MET A 105 -4.34 16.17 7.41
N GLU A 106 -4.09 16.84 6.27
CA GLU A 106 -2.87 17.61 5.99
C GLU A 106 -1.56 16.80 6.11
N LEU A 107 -1.63 15.49 5.82
CA LEU A 107 -0.50 14.56 5.94
C LEU A 107 0.10 14.17 4.57
N ARG A 108 1.41 13.90 4.59
CA ARG A 108 2.18 13.43 3.44
C ARG A 108 3.14 12.35 3.85
N PHE A 109 3.22 11.28 3.06
CA PHE A 109 4.12 10.17 3.32
C PHE A 109 4.94 9.79 2.11
N ALA A 110 6.18 9.41 2.38
CA ALA A 110 7.11 8.93 1.40
C ALA A 110 6.62 7.62 0.75
N ARG A 111 7.36 7.24 -0.28
CA ARG A 111 7.00 6.33 -1.38
C ARG A 111 6.44 4.94 -1.00
N ILE A 112 6.63 4.46 0.23
CA ILE A 112 6.23 3.12 0.67
C ILE A 112 5.16 3.23 1.75
N VAL A 113 4.07 2.49 1.55
CA VAL A 113 3.00 2.36 2.54
C VAL A 113 2.84 0.90 2.95
N THR A 114 2.68 0.69 4.24
CA THR A 114 2.40 -0.61 4.87
C THR A 114 0.97 -0.64 5.42
N PRO A 115 0.41 -1.82 5.73
CA PRO A 115 -0.90 -1.93 6.36
C PRO A 115 -1.05 -1.14 7.67
N SER A 116 0.04 -1.00 8.44
CA SER A 116 0.09 -0.26 9.71
C SER A 116 -0.32 1.21 9.59
N TRP A 117 -0.17 1.84 8.41
CA TRP A 117 -0.65 3.20 8.16
C TRP A 117 -2.18 3.28 8.26
N CYS A 118 -2.85 2.33 7.62
CA CYS A 118 -4.30 2.22 7.68
C CYS A 118 -4.74 1.94 9.12
N GLU A 119 -4.08 0.99 9.79
CA GLU A 119 -4.36 0.61 11.17
C GLU A 119 -4.27 1.81 12.13
N ALA A 120 -3.21 2.61 12.01
CA ALA A 120 -2.97 3.78 12.85
C ALA A 120 -3.94 4.92 12.58
N PHE A 121 -4.04 5.37 11.32
CA PHE A 121 -4.77 6.59 10.99
C PHE A 121 -6.27 6.39 10.77
N HIS A 122 -6.72 5.17 10.43
CA HIS A 122 -8.10 4.92 9.98
C HIS A 122 -8.84 3.82 10.74
N GLU A 123 -8.13 2.94 11.45
CA GLU A 123 -8.74 1.86 12.24
C GLU A 123 -8.56 2.04 13.76
N ASN A 124 -7.85 3.10 14.20
CA ASN A 124 -7.59 3.43 15.60
C ASN A 124 -6.92 2.29 16.40
N VAL A 125 -6.17 1.40 15.74
CA VAL A 125 -5.50 0.25 16.39
C VAL A 125 -4.48 0.71 17.44
N TYR A 126 -3.85 1.85 17.21
CA TYR A 126 -2.81 2.43 18.07
C TYR A 126 -3.30 3.65 18.87
N GLU A 127 -4.61 3.77 19.06
CA GLU A 127 -5.19 4.87 19.81
C GLU A 127 -4.59 4.96 21.21
N SER A 128 -4.02 6.13 21.49
CA SER A 128 -3.35 6.43 22.74
C SER A 128 -3.51 7.92 23.07
N ASP A 129 -3.62 8.22 24.36
CA ASP A 129 -3.66 9.59 24.86
C ASP A 129 -2.23 10.13 24.96
N VAL A 130 -1.70 10.57 23.83
CA VAL A 130 -0.33 11.12 23.72
C VAL A 130 -0.30 12.65 23.68
N LYS A 131 -1.47 13.31 23.66
CA LYS A 131 -1.56 14.76 23.52
C LYS A 131 -0.78 15.48 24.62
N GLY A 132 0.15 16.34 24.22
CA GLY A 132 1.03 17.09 25.12
C GLY A 132 2.09 16.26 25.83
N ARG A 133 2.24 14.97 25.50
CA ARG A 133 3.22 14.05 26.11
C ARG A 133 4.42 13.85 25.21
N GLU A 134 5.56 13.52 25.82
CA GLU A 134 6.72 13.03 25.09
C GLU A 134 6.54 11.53 24.77
N VAL A 135 6.84 11.14 23.54
CA VAL A 135 6.74 9.76 23.07
C VAL A 135 8.11 9.29 22.59
N VAL A 136 8.49 8.07 22.99
CA VAL A 136 9.67 7.37 22.46
C VAL A 136 9.17 6.17 21.66
N ASP A 137 9.35 6.22 20.34
CA ASP A 137 8.95 5.17 19.40
C ASP A 137 10.16 4.27 19.12
N VAL A 138 10.17 3.08 19.72
CA VAL A 138 11.30 2.13 19.65
C VAL A 138 11.04 1.08 18.58
N GLY A 139 11.93 0.98 17.60
CA GLY A 139 11.69 0.17 16.40
C GLY A 139 10.71 0.87 15.46
N ALA A 140 10.95 2.17 15.24
CA ALA A 140 10.04 3.05 14.49
C ALA A 140 9.78 2.60 13.04
N GLY A 141 10.59 1.68 12.50
CA GLY A 141 10.34 1.07 11.20
C GLY A 141 10.32 2.11 10.09
N LEU A 142 9.23 2.18 9.33
CA LEU A 142 9.08 3.19 8.27
C LEU A 142 8.53 4.54 8.79
N GLY A 143 8.32 4.69 10.10
CA GLY A 143 7.88 5.94 10.73
C GLY A 143 6.36 6.13 10.82
N ASP A 144 5.57 5.11 10.47
CA ASP A 144 4.11 5.18 10.44
C ASP A 144 3.54 5.66 11.80
N LEU A 145 4.01 5.07 12.90
CA LEU A 145 3.58 5.41 14.26
C LEU A 145 4.24 6.69 14.76
N THR A 146 5.50 6.94 14.39
CA THR A 146 6.19 8.21 14.69
C THR A 146 5.37 9.40 14.19
N VAL A 147 4.93 9.38 12.92
CA VAL A 147 4.09 10.47 12.39
C VAL A 147 2.68 10.43 12.99
N TYR A 148 2.11 9.26 13.24
CA TYR A 148 0.82 9.16 13.92
C TYR A 148 0.84 9.87 15.29
N PHE A 149 1.86 9.66 16.12
CA PHE A 149 1.97 10.31 17.41
C PHE A 149 2.16 11.82 17.29
N ALA A 150 2.92 12.28 16.29
CA ALA A 150 3.03 13.71 15.99
C ALA A 150 1.68 14.30 15.58
N TYR A 151 0.93 13.61 14.72
CA TYR A 151 -0.43 13.98 14.30
C TYR A 151 -1.42 14.01 15.48
N ARG A 152 -1.22 13.16 16.49
CA ARG A 152 -2.01 13.12 17.74
C ARG A 152 -1.55 14.14 18.79
N GLU A 153 -0.80 15.16 18.38
CA GLU A 153 -0.38 16.30 19.21
C GLU A 153 0.54 15.92 20.38
N ALA A 154 1.36 14.87 20.23
CA ALA A 154 2.48 14.64 21.15
C ALA A 154 3.39 15.89 21.21
N SER A 155 3.87 16.26 22.40
CA SER A 155 4.73 17.43 22.56
C SER A 155 6.11 17.24 21.92
N LYS A 156 6.56 15.98 21.85
CA LYS A 156 7.80 15.55 21.22
C LYS A 156 7.71 14.06 20.90
N VAL A 157 8.20 13.66 19.73
CA VAL A 157 8.34 12.25 19.35
C VAL A 157 9.82 11.97 19.08
N ILE A 158 10.38 10.94 19.72
CA ILE A 158 11.75 10.47 19.51
C ILE A 158 11.67 9.07 18.89
N ALA A 159 11.96 8.98 17.60
CA ALA A 159 12.06 7.71 16.89
C ALA A 159 13.44 7.08 17.10
N ILE A 160 13.48 5.80 17.47
CA ILE A 160 14.69 4.99 17.60
C ILE A 160 14.59 3.84 16.60
N GLU A 161 15.44 3.85 15.58
CA GLU A 161 15.48 2.82 14.54
C GLU A 161 16.93 2.43 14.24
N PRO A 162 17.33 1.15 14.44
CA PRO A 162 18.68 0.70 14.18
C PRO A 162 19.03 0.54 12.69
N ILE A 163 18.04 0.42 11.79
CA ILE A 163 18.27 0.22 10.35
C ILE A 163 18.49 1.59 9.67
N PRO A 164 19.69 1.91 9.15
CA PRO A 164 19.98 3.24 8.62
C PRO A 164 19.09 3.66 7.45
N THR A 165 18.73 2.73 6.56
CA THR A 165 17.84 3.03 5.44
C THR A 165 16.43 3.41 5.89
N TYR A 166 16.00 2.92 7.06
CA TYR A 166 14.69 3.27 7.63
C TYR A 166 14.75 4.61 8.34
N VAL A 167 15.87 4.93 9.01
CA VAL A 167 16.11 6.27 9.57
C VAL A 167 16.00 7.36 8.50
N GLU A 168 16.55 7.14 7.31
CA GLU A 168 16.42 8.11 6.22
C GLU A 168 14.96 8.25 5.73
N LEU A 169 14.22 7.14 5.62
CA LEU A 169 12.80 7.17 5.26
C LEU A 169 11.94 7.88 6.32
N ILE A 170 12.22 7.67 7.61
CA ILE A 170 11.53 8.35 8.71
C ILE A 170 11.75 9.87 8.61
N LYS A 171 12.95 10.32 8.23
CA LYS A 171 13.25 11.76 8.06
C LYS A 171 12.55 12.39 6.84
N GLU A 172 12.24 11.59 5.82
CA GLU A 172 11.50 12.06 4.64
C GLU A 172 10.01 12.26 4.92
N ASN A 173 9.47 11.56 5.93
CA ASN A 173 8.08 11.66 6.39
C ASN A 173 7.87 12.85 7.35
#